data_AF-A0A1M7DUG0-F1
#
_entry.id   AF-A0A1M7DUG0-F1
#
_cell.length_a   1.000
_cell.length_b   1.000
_cell.length_c   1.000
_cell.angle_alpha   90.00
_cell.angle_beta   90.00
_cell.angle_gamma   90.00
#
_symmetry.space_group_name_H-M   'P 1'
#
loop_
_entity.id
_entity.type
_entity.pdbx_description
1 polymer ?
#
loop_
_entity_poly.entity_id
_entity_poly.type
_entity_poly.pdbx_seq_one_letter_code
_entity_poly.pdbx_strand_id
1 'polypeptide(L)'
;MTGAQRAFLNLAYNLYLIAHHSEPGKAEAILQSFVHRLKSARTDDFIGKLFETYASAAILKAGFEIEYENERDGSDSHVEFIATHPQTGRQFAVEVKARNRTIGMDGPIDDAKRLRVGQKLAKALRKRADHERIVFIEVNVPDVVGEDYSGTWVESALEQIKVAEDYLDSDGKHYPPAYVVVTNHAYHNNLEAAGIGLQAVVDGYRIADFGIGAQVSRFKDYLETLERHKEILVLFDSLKEHSHIPITFDGEIPEFAFSEDDEYPRLRTGHEYMIPDERGDLVPGVLEQAIVMESWGNAQGVYCLQDGRRVMVSHELTEREWAAWRRHPETFFGILEEKRAEPKNWLELAEFLYRSYKETNKERLLEFMAGAGDFDELARMTQDELAIAYCERTAWSAWHQTRKNAE
;
A
#
# COMPACT_ATOMS: atom_id res chain seq x y z
N MET A 1 -22.11 4.07 -2.46
CA MET A 1 -22.03 4.13 -0.98
C MET A 1 -21.82 5.58 -0.58
N THR A 2 -22.69 6.12 0.28
CA THR A 2 -22.55 7.48 0.85
C THR A 2 -21.48 7.51 1.94
N GLY A 3 -21.05 8.71 2.37
CA GLY A 3 -20.09 8.87 3.44
C GLY A 3 -20.53 8.27 4.77
N ALA A 4 -21.82 8.39 5.13
CA ALA A 4 -22.39 7.77 6.33
C ALA A 4 -22.31 6.23 6.28
N GLN A 5 -22.68 5.64 5.15
CA GLN A 5 -22.57 4.19 4.94
C GLN A 5 -21.11 3.74 5.04
N ARG A 6 -20.19 4.50 4.43
CA ARG A 6 -18.75 4.21 4.47
C ARG A 6 -18.18 4.30 5.87
N ALA A 7 -18.55 5.32 6.65
CA ALA A 7 -18.13 5.48 8.04
C ALA A 7 -18.55 4.29 8.90
N PHE A 8 -19.82 3.89 8.81
CA PHE A 8 -20.34 2.76 9.57
C PHE A 8 -19.69 1.44 9.19
N LEU A 9 -19.61 1.13 7.88
CA LEU A 9 -19.06 -0.14 7.41
C LEU A 9 -17.55 -0.24 7.67
N ASN A 10 -16.79 0.86 7.55
CA ASN A 10 -15.37 0.84 7.88
C ASN A 10 -15.15 0.60 9.37
N LEU A 11 -15.92 1.25 10.25
CA LEU A 11 -15.82 0.98 11.68
C LEU A 11 -16.13 -0.49 12.01
N ALA A 12 -17.19 -1.04 11.42
CA ALA A 12 -17.55 -2.44 11.61
C ALA A 12 -16.43 -3.38 11.11
N TYR A 13 -15.88 -3.12 9.92
CA TYR A 13 -14.81 -3.92 9.35
C TYR A 13 -13.50 -3.81 10.15
N ASN A 14 -13.13 -2.61 10.62
CA ASN A 14 -11.97 -2.42 11.46
C ASN A 14 -12.09 -3.21 12.77
N LEU A 15 -13.25 -3.17 13.43
CA LEU A 15 -13.52 -3.96 14.64
C LEU A 15 -13.45 -5.46 14.37
N TYR A 16 -13.99 -5.92 13.24
CA TYR A 16 -13.87 -7.31 12.81
C TYR A 16 -12.40 -7.71 12.64
N LEU A 17 -11.59 -6.92 11.92
CA LEU A 17 -10.18 -7.20 11.71
C LEU A 17 -9.41 -7.29 13.04
N ILE A 18 -9.61 -6.32 13.93
CA ILE A 18 -8.98 -6.31 15.25
C ILE A 18 -9.32 -7.59 16.01
N ALA A 19 -10.59 -7.99 16.04
CA ALA A 19 -11.02 -9.21 16.73
C ALA A 19 -10.49 -10.49 16.07
N HIS A 20 -10.52 -10.54 14.74
CA HIS A 20 -10.10 -11.70 13.95
C HIS A 20 -8.61 -11.99 14.09
N HIS A 21 -7.78 -10.93 14.16
CA HIS A 21 -6.34 -11.03 14.35
C HIS A 21 -5.91 -11.05 15.82
N SER A 22 -6.85 -10.91 16.76
CA SER A 22 -6.55 -11.06 18.19
C SER A 22 -6.47 -12.53 18.58
N GLU A 23 -5.64 -12.85 19.57
CA GLU A 23 -5.67 -14.17 20.20
C GLU A 23 -7.09 -14.52 20.66
N PRO A 24 -7.60 -15.74 20.42
CA PRO A 24 -9.00 -16.10 20.73
C PRO A 24 -9.42 -15.82 22.18
N GLY A 25 -8.50 -15.91 23.15
CA GLY A 25 -8.77 -15.61 24.55
C GLY A 25 -8.76 -14.12 24.92
N LYS A 26 -8.26 -13.24 24.04
CA LYS A 26 -8.13 -11.79 24.26
C LYS A 26 -9.08 -10.97 23.39
N ALA A 27 -9.56 -11.51 22.27
CA ALA A 27 -10.37 -10.80 21.28
C ALA A 27 -11.57 -10.07 21.90
N GLU A 28 -12.36 -10.74 22.75
CA GLU A 28 -13.53 -10.13 23.40
C GLU A 28 -13.11 -8.97 24.32
N ALA A 29 -12.05 -9.14 25.12
CA ALA A 29 -11.59 -8.09 26.04
C ALA A 29 -11.08 -6.85 25.28
N ILE A 30 -10.34 -7.07 24.18
CA ILE A 30 -9.88 -6.00 23.29
C ILE A 30 -11.09 -5.28 22.69
N LEU A 31 -12.03 -6.01 22.08
CA LEU A 31 -13.25 -5.43 21.51
C LEU A 31 -14.02 -4.60 22.53
N GLN A 32 -14.22 -5.11 23.75
CA GLN A 32 -14.94 -4.38 24.79
C GLN A 32 -14.23 -3.07 25.17
N SER A 33 -12.89 -3.06 25.20
CA SER A 33 -12.12 -1.83 25.45
C SER A 33 -12.35 -0.75 24.38
N PHE A 34 -12.40 -1.16 23.10
CA PHE A 34 -12.73 -0.27 21.99
C PHE A 34 -14.17 0.22 22.05
N VAL A 35 -15.13 -0.72 22.16
CA VAL A 35 -16.57 -0.42 22.19
C VAL A 35 -16.94 0.49 23.35
N HIS A 36 -16.30 0.34 24.51
CA HIS A 36 -16.52 1.21 25.66
C HIS A 36 -16.24 2.68 25.33
N ARG A 37 -15.07 2.99 24.76
CA ARG A 37 -14.71 4.37 24.37
C ARG A 37 -15.48 4.86 23.14
N LEU A 38 -15.80 3.97 22.19
CA LEU A 38 -16.64 4.29 21.02
C LEU A 38 -18.10 4.62 21.38
N LYS A 39 -18.58 4.19 22.56
CA LYS A 39 -19.90 4.57 23.09
C LYS A 39 -19.86 5.77 24.03
N SER A 40 -18.69 6.37 24.25
CA SER A 40 -18.53 7.52 25.13
C SER A 40 -19.27 8.74 24.58
N ALA A 41 -19.94 9.49 25.47
CA ALA A 41 -20.53 10.79 25.12
C ALA A 41 -19.45 11.88 24.93
N ARG A 42 -18.22 11.62 25.39
CA ARG A 42 -17.07 12.51 25.19
C ARG A 42 -16.56 12.38 23.76
N THR A 43 -16.67 13.45 22.99
CA THR A 43 -16.26 13.48 21.58
C THR A 43 -14.78 13.16 21.38
N ASP A 44 -13.91 13.58 22.30
CA ASP A 44 -12.48 13.28 22.25
C ASP A 44 -12.16 11.80 22.47
N ASP A 45 -12.89 11.14 23.38
CA ASP A 45 -12.77 9.70 23.60
C ASP A 45 -13.23 8.91 22.35
N PHE A 46 -14.40 9.29 21.80
CA PHE A 46 -14.95 8.68 20.59
C PHE A 46 -14.02 8.84 19.39
N ILE A 47 -13.63 10.08 19.06
CA ILE A 47 -12.78 10.38 17.90
C ILE A 47 -11.40 9.72 18.06
N GLY A 48 -10.81 9.79 19.25
CA GLY A 48 -9.55 9.12 19.55
C GLY A 48 -9.63 7.62 19.26
N LYS A 49 -10.60 6.92 19.87
CA LYS A 49 -10.72 5.47 19.70
C LYS A 49 -11.15 5.07 18.29
N LEU A 50 -11.97 5.88 17.62
CA LEU A 50 -12.34 5.68 16.21
C LEU A 50 -11.08 5.62 15.34
N PHE A 51 -10.18 6.59 15.43
CA PHE A 51 -8.98 6.59 14.59
C PHE A 51 -7.92 5.58 15.06
N GLU A 52 -7.92 5.18 16.33
CA GLU A 52 -7.16 4.01 16.78
C GLU A 52 -7.62 2.72 16.06
N THR A 53 -8.94 2.56 15.76
CA THR A 53 -9.40 1.41 14.95
C THR A 53 -8.88 1.46 13.52
N TYR A 54 -8.84 2.65 12.91
CA TYR A 54 -8.34 2.82 11.54
C TYR A 54 -6.85 2.54 11.44
N ALA A 55 -6.05 3.04 12.38
CA ALA A 55 -4.61 2.76 12.42
C ALA A 55 -4.35 1.26 12.65
N SER A 56 -5.07 0.63 13.59
CA SER A 56 -4.96 -0.82 13.84
C SER A 56 -5.29 -1.61 12.57
N ALA A 57 -6.43 -1.32 11.94
CA ALA A 57 -6.85 -2.01 10.73
C ALA A 57 -5.89 -1.77 9.55
N ALA A 58 -5.32 -0.58 9.40
CA ALA A 58 -4.30 -0.30 8.37
C ALA A 58 -3.07 -1.20 8.54
N ILE A 59 -2.57 -1.31 9.78
CA ILE A 59 -1.42 -2.15 10.12
C ILE A 59 -1.73 -3.64 9.89
N LEU A 60 -2.90 -4.13 10.34
CA LEU A 60 -3.33 -5.52 10.12
C LEU A 60 -3.49 -5.86 8.63
N LYS A 61 -4.10 -4.97 7.84
CA LYS A 61 -4.23 -5.14 6.38
C LYS A 61 -2.89 -5.12 5.65
N ALA A 62 -1.85 -4.56 6.26
CA ALA A 62 -0.49 -4.61 5.73
C ALA A 62 0.25 -5.91 6.13
N GLY A 63 -0.41 -6.83 6.82
CA GLY A 63 0.15 -8.12 7.21
C GLY A 63 0.98 -8.10 8.49
N PHE A 64 0.94 -7.02 9.25
CA PHE A 64 1.62 -6.94 10.55
C PHE A 64 0.80 -7.64 11.64
N GLU A 65 1.49 -8.12 12.65
CA GLU A 65 0.91 -8.53 13.93
C GLU A 65 0.88 -7.34 14.89
N ILE A 66 -0.14 -7.27 15.76
CA ILE A 66 -0.32 -6.17 16.70
C ILE A 66 -0.38 -6.69 18.14
N GLU A 67 0.40 -6.06 19.01
CA GLU A 67 0.33 -6.23 20.45
C GLU A 67 -0.14 -4.92 21.11
N TYR A 68 -1.35 -4.92 21.66
CA TYR A 68 -1.90 -3.76 22.38
C TYR A 68 -1.25 -3.61 23.75
N GLU A 69 -0.86 -2.38 24.07
CA GLU A 69 -0.31 -2.03 25.37
C GLU A 69 -1.39 -2.11 26.47
N ASN A 70 -0.97 -2.46 27.69
CA ASN A 70 -1.90 -2.60 28.81
C ASN A 70 -2.26 -1.23 29.39
N GLU A 71 -3.36 -0.63 28.93
CA GLU A 71 -3.88 0.68 29.38
C GLU A 71 -4.21 0.77 30.90
N ARG A 72 -4.06 -0.31 31.68
CA ARG A 72 -4.35 -0.34 33.13
C ARG A 72 -3.22 0.21 34.00
N ASP A 73 -2.00 0.32 33.47
CA ASP A 73 -0.89 0.94 34.18
C ASP A 73 -0.80 2.42 33.80
N GLY A 74 -1.26 3.29 34.70
CA GLY A 74 -1.21 4.75 34.52
C GLY A 74 0.13 5.37 34.93
N SER A 75 1.13 4.57 35.30
CA SER A 75 2.43 5.07 35.75
C SER A 75 3.35 5.52 34.61
N ASP A 76 3.12 5.02 33.38
CA ASP A 76 3.85 5.41 32.17
C ASP A 76 2.90 5.70 31.00
N SER A 77 3.30 6.64 30.12
CA SER A 77 2.55 6.92 28.89
C SER A 77 2.99 5.97 27.78
N HIS A 78 2.18 4.95 27.50
CA HIS A 78 2.45 3.95 26.46
C HIS A 78 1.93 4.39 25.09
N VAL A 79 2.59 3.93 24.03
CA VAL A 79 2.04 4.00 22.67
C VAL A 79 0.77 3.14 22.55
N GLU A 80 0.00 3.30 21.47
CA GLU A 80 -1.28 2.60 21.35
C GLU A 80 -1.09 1.08 21.17
N PHE A 81 -0.06 0.68 20.42
CA PHE A 81 0.33 -0.72 20.24
C PHE A 81 1.72 -0.86 19.62
N ILE A 82 2.29 -2.07 19.70
CA ILE A 82 3.47 -2.48 18.95
C ILE A 82 3.02 -3.27 17.71
N ALA A 83 3.58 -2.92 16.55
CA ALA A 83 3.36 -3.63 15.29
C ALA A 83 4.62 -4.40 14.91
N THR A 84 4.49 -5.70 14.62
CA THR A 84 5.60 -6.58 14.23
C THR A 84 5.40 -7.04 12.79
N HIS A 85 6.41 -6.86 11.93
CA HIS A 85 6.39 -7.39 10.57
C HIS A 85 6.87 -8.87 10.58
N PRO A 86 6.01 -9.87 10.31
CA PRO A 86 6.33 -11.27 10.61
C PRO A 86 7.56 -11.81 9.87
N GLN A 87 7.76 -11.39 8.61
CA GLN A 87 8.84 -11.91 7.76
C GLN A 87 10.22 -11.41 8.19
N THR A 88 10.29 -10.23 8.82
CA THR A 88 11.57 -9.56 9.13
C THR A 88 11.80 -9.42 10.63
N GLY A 89 10.76 -9.63 11.44
CA GLY A 89 10.80 -9.49 12.89
C GLY A 89 10.97 -8.04 13.36
N ARG A 90 10.98 -7.05 12.46
CA ARG A 90 11.09 -5.64 12.84
C ARG A 90 9.82 -5.20 13.55
N GLN A 91 10.01 -4.46 14.64
CA GLN A 91 8.95 -3.97 15.50
C GLN A 91 8.88 -2.45 15.45
N PHE A 92 7.66 -1.93 15.48
CA PHE A 92 7.38 -0.51 15.42
C PHE A 92 6.41 -0.12 16.53
N ALA A 93 6.75 0.92 17.29
CA ALA A 93 5.87 1.53 18.25
C ALA A 93 4.90 2.48 17.53
N VAL A 94 3.60 2.15 17.57
CA VAL A 94 2.58 2.86 16.82
C VAL A 94 1.79 3.81 17.73
N GLU A 95 1.79 5.08 17.36
CA GLU A 95 1.10 6.14 18.10
C GLU A 95 0.05 6.81 17.22
N VAL A 96 -1.16 6.98 17.76
CA VAL A 96 -2.30 7.54 17.01
C VAL A 96 -2.70 8.89 17.58
N LYS A 97 -2.90 9.86 16.70
CA LYS A 97 -3.38 11.20 17.04
C LYS A 97 -4.46 11.59 16.06
N ALA A 98 -5.54 12.17 16.58
CA ALA A 98 -6.58 12.74 15.76
C ALA A 98 -6.79 14.22 16.07
N ARG A 99 -7.21 14.97 15.05
CA ARG A 99 -7.82 16.29 15.23
C ARG A 99 -9.25 16.11 15.73
N ASN A 100 -9.50 16.61 16.93
CA ASN A 100 -10.86 16.73 17.46
C ASN A 100 -11.43 18.05 16.96
N ARG A 101 -12.32 17.99 15.96
CA ARG A 101 -13.11 19.16 15.56
C ARG A 101 -14.36 19.20 16.43
N THR A 102 -14.60 20.33 17.10
CA THR A 102 -15.89 20.55 17.77
C THR A 102 -16.87 21.05 16.71
N ILE A 103 -17.84 20.22 16.33
CA ILE A 103 -18.89 20.58 15.38
C ILE A 103 -19.60 21.86 15.87
N GLY A 104 -19.61 22.91 15.04
CA GLY A 104 -20.34 24.16 15.30
C GLY A 104 -19.60 25.29 16.03
N MET A 105 -18.33 25.12 16.44
CA MET A 105 -17.53 26.21 17.03
C MET A 105 -16.45 26.77 16.09
N ASP A 106 -15.98 25.98 15.14
CA ASP A 106 -15.03 26.41 14.13
C ASP A 106 -15.82 27.01 12.96
N GLY A 107 -15.84 28.35 12.85
CA GLY A 107 -16.46 29.09 11.75
C GLY A 107 -15.84 28.76 10.36
N PRO A 108 -16.03 29.62 9.33
CA PRO A 108 -15.40 29.40 8.04
C PRO A 108 -13.88 29.60 8.19
N ILE A 109 -13.17 28.51 8.43
CA ILE A 109 -11.73 28.50 8.71
C ILE A 109 -11.05 27.77 7.56
N ASP A 110 -10.02 28.40 7.03
CA ASP A 110 -9.01 27.80 6.15
C ASP A 110 -8.36 26.62 6.88
N ASP A 111 -9.02 25.46 6.82
CA ASP A 111 -8.74 24.26 7.62
C ASP A 111 -7.36 23.67 7.25
N ALA A 112 -6.90 23.90 6.01
CA ALA A 112 -5.56 23.56 5.56
C ALA A 112 -4.46 24.25 6.40
N LYS A 113 -4.64 25.50 6.82
CA LYS A 113 -3.63 26.23 7.62
C LYS A 113 -3.60 25.88 9.12
N ARG A 114 -4.54 25.06 9.61
CA ARG A 114 -4.67 24.75 11.05
C ARG A 114 -4.81 23.26 11.36
N LEU A 115 -4.18 22.39 10.57
CA LEU A 115 -4.19 20.94 10.80
C LEU A 115 -3.56 20.52 12.14
N ARG A 116 -2.61 21.32 12.66
CA ARG A 116 -1.85 21.04 13.90
C ARG A 116 -1.04 19.74 13.86
N VAL A 117 -0.61 19.31 12.67
CA VAL A 117 0.16 18.07 12.46
C VAL A 117 1.44 18.10 13.30
N GLY A 118 2.24 19.16 13.21
CA GLY A 118 3.50 19.26 13.97
C GLY A 118 3.31 19.19 15.49
N GLN A 119 2.25 19.79 16.04
CA GLN A 119 1.96 19.72 17.48
C GLN A 119 1.53 18.31 17.92
N LYS A 120 0.73 17.62 17.08
CA LYS A 120 0.31 16.25 17.34
C LYS A 120 1.48 15.28 17.25
N LEU A 121 2.36 15.47 16.26
CA LEU A 121 3.60 14.74 16.10
C LEU A 121 4.49 14.89 17.32
N ALA A 122 4.78 16.12 17.78
CA ALA A 122 5.57 16.33 18.99
C ALA A 122 4.93 15.68 20.23
N LYS A 123 3.60 15.74 20.37
CA LYS A 123 2.90 15.07 21.48
C LYS A 123 3.05 13.54 21.42
N ALA A 124 2.98 12.95 20.22
CA ALA A 124 3.21 11.54 19.99
C ALA A 124 4.66 11.15 20.34
N LEU A 125 5.64 11.94 19.88
CA LEU A 125 7.06 11.66 20.07
C LEU A 125 7.56 11.83 21.52
N ARG A 126 6.80 12.53 22.38
CA ARG A 126 7.09 12.62 23.83
C ARG A 126 6.86 11.32 24.58
N LYS A 127 5.96 10.45 24.10
CA LYS A 127 5.72 9.17 24.75
C LYS A 127 6.99 8.33 24.69
N ARG A 128 7.27 7.56 25.72
CA ARG A 128 8.38 6.61 25.71
C ARG A 128 8.06 5.48 24.73
N ALA A 129 9.05 5.07 23.96
CA ALA A 129 8.97 3.93 23.05
C ALA A 129 10.36 3.34 22.88
N ASP A 130 10.46 2.02 22.91
CA ASP A 130 11.72 1.28 22.79
C ASP A 130 12.00 0.82 21.33
N HIS A 131 11.06 1.09 20.42
CA HIS A 131 11.12 0.70 19.00
C HIS A 131 11.06 1.92 18.06
N GLU A 132 11.39 1.69 16.78
CA GLU A 132 11.15 2.68 15.72
C GLU A 132 9.68 3.08 15.68
N ARG A 133 9.38 4.34 15.30
CA ARG A 133 8.03 4.89 15.48
C ARG A 133 7.27 4.99 14.18
N ILE A 134 6.00 4.61 14.23
CA ILE A 134 5.01 4.98 13.21
C ILE A 134 3.97 5.87 13.90
N VAL A 135 3.82 7.10 13.43
CA VAL A 135 2.86 8.06 13.98
C VAL A 135 1.73 8.29 12.98
N PHE A 136 0.54 7.82 13.32
CA PHE A 136 -0.69 8.12 12.58
C PHE A 136 -1.28 9.44 13.05
N ILE A 137 -1.51 10.36 12.11
CA ILE A 137 -2.15 11.65 12.38
C ILE A 137 -3.36 11.81 11.47
N GLU A 138 -4.55 11.66 12.04
CA GLU A 138 -5.77 11.99 11.33
C GLU A 138 -6.03 13.50 11.38
N VAL A 139 -6.15 14.12 10.20
CA VAL A 139 -6.50 15.54 10.08
C VAL A 139 -7.99 15.82 10.17
N ASN A 140 -8.86 14.86 9.81
CA ASN A 140 -10.32 14.95 9.97
C ASN A 140 -10.92 16.26 9.43
N VAL A 141 -10.68 16.57 8.15
CA VAL A 141 -11.16 17.77 7.45
C VAL A 141 -12.13 17.42 6.32
N PRO A 142 -13.05 18.33 5.93
CA PRO A 142 -14.02 18.07 4.87
C PRO A 142 -13.39 18.03 3.47
N ASP A 143 -12.20 18.60 3.30
CA ASP A 143 -11.50 18.74 2.03
C ASP A 143 -11.20 17.39 1.38
N VAL A 144 -11.41 17.32 0.06
CA VAL A 144 -11.04 16.19 -0.79
C VAL A 144 -10.04 16.68 -1.82
N VAL A 145 -8.86 16.07 -1.86
CA VAL A 145 -7.74 16.48 -2.71
C VAL A 145 -7.71 15.69 -4.02
N GLY A 146 -7.46 16.36 -5.13
CA GLY A 146 -7.24 15.73 -6.44
C GLY A 146 -5.79 15.33 -6.66
N GLU A 147 -5.35 15.24 -7.91
CA GLU A 147 -3.95 14.94 -8.25
C GLU A 147 -3.00 16.10 -7.92
N ASP A 148 -3.44 17.34 -8.16
CA ASP A 148 -2.73 18.53 -7.70
C ASP A 148 -3.06 18.79 -6.23
N TYR A 149 -2.05 18.65 -5.38
CA TYR A 149 -2.16 18.85 -3.94
C TYR A 149 -1.66 20.23 -3.48
N SER A 150 -1.28 21.10 -4.41
CA SER A 150 -0.84 22.48 -4.10
C SER A 150 -1.97 23.28 -3.44
N GLY A 151 -1.66 23.97 -2.35
CA GLY A 151 -2.60 24.73 -1.55
C GLY A 151 -3.60 23.89 -0.74
N THR A 152 -3.41 22.57 -0.66
CA THR A 152 -4.33 21.65 0.04
C THR A 152 -3.84 21.25 1.43
N TRP A 153 -4.62 20.44 2.14
CA TRP A 153 -4.20 19.89 3.43
C TRP A 153 -2.94 19.02 3.33
N VAL A 154 -2.69 18.37 2.19
CA VAL A 154 -1.52 17.50 1.99
C VAL A 154 -0.23 18.31 2.03
N GLU A 155 -0.15 19.39 1.24
CA GLU A 155 1.00 20.29 1.25
C GLU A 155 1.23 20.87 2.66
N SER A 156 0.17 21.35 3.31
CA SER A 156 0.32 21.91 4.66
C SER A 156 0.72 20.87 5.71
N ALA A 157 0.29 19.61 5.57
CA ALA A 157 0.71 18.54 6.46
C ALA A 157 2.22 18.27 6.33
N LEU A 158 2.74 18.16 5.10
CA LEU A 158 4.15 17.97 4.80
C LEU A 158 5.01 19.15 5.31
N GLU A 159 4.56 20.39 5.06
CA GLU A 159 5.23 21.58 5.61
C GLU A 159 5.28 21.56 7.14
N GLN A 160 4.18 21.18 7.80
CA GLN A 160 4.13 21.11 9.26
C GLN A 160 4.99 19.98 9.85
N ILE A 161 5.16 18.85 9.14
CA ILE A 161 6.10 17.79 9.52
C ILE A 161 7.52 18.35 9.47
N LYS A 162 7.90 18.99 8.36
CA LYS A 162 9.22 19.58 8.17
C LYS A 162 9.54 20.65 9.22
N VAL A 163 8.61 21.58 9.46
CA VAL A 163 8.77 22.62 10.50
C VAL A 163 8.90 21.99 11.90
N ALA A 164 8.25 20.86 12.16
CA ALA A 164 8.35 20.18 13.45
C ALA A 164 9.71 19.52 13.70
N GLU A 165 10.57 19.34 12.68
CA GLU A 165 11.91 18.77 12.87
C GLU A 165 12.80 19.65 13.76
N ASP A 166 12.52 20.95 13.75
CA ASP A 166 13.17 21.97 14.58
C ASP A 166 12.59 22.05 16.00
N TYR A 167 11.53 21.30 16.31
CA TYR A 167 10.95 21.32 17.65
C TYR A 167 11.87 20.62 18.64
N LEU A 168 12.00 21.23 19.82
CA LEU A 168 12.76 20.70 20.95
C LEU A 168 11.81 20.20 22.05
N ASP A 169 12.28 19.21 22.80
CA ASP A 169 11.66 18.75 24.04
C ASP A 169 12.00 19.69 25.21
N SER A 170 11.54 19.34 26.41
CA SER A 170 11.79 20.12 27.63
C SER A 170 13.27 20.19 28.02
N ASP A 171 14.08 19.26 27.54
CA ASP A 171 15.52 19.19 27.80
C ASP A 171 16.34 19.87 26.68
N GLY A 172 15.67 20.50 25.70
CA GLY A 172 16.31 21.15 24.56
C GLY A 172 16.84 20.18 23.51
N LYS A 173 16.41 18.91 23.51
CA LYS A 173 16.78 17.90 22.52
C LYS A 173 15.71 17.79 21.46
N HIS A 174 16.09 17.40 20.25
CA HIS A 174 15.13 17.08 19.21
C HIS A 174 14.40 15.76 19.50
N TYR A 175 13.16 15.68 19.05
CA TYR A 175 12.39 14.44 19.09
C TYR A 175 13.02 13.34 18.21
N PRO A 176 12.84 12.05 18.56
CA PRO A 176 13.39 10.94 17.79
C PRO A 176 12.77 10.83 16.39
N PRO A 177 13.46 10.20 15.42
CA PRO A 177 12.93 9.94 14.08
C PRO A 177 11.65 9.09 14.10
N ALA A 178 10.79 9.29 13.11
CA ALA A 178 9.56 8.52 12.95
C ALA A 178 9.05 8.49 11.51
N TYR A 179 8.38 7.41 11.12
CA TYR A 179 7.52 7.39 9.95
C TYR A 179 6.20 8.07 10.31
N VAL A 180 5.76 9.04 9.50
CA VAL A 180 4.54 9.79 9.76
C VAL A 180 3.53 9.50 8.68
N VAL A 181 2.38 8.96 9.08
CA VAL A 181 1.25 8.66 8.20
C VAL A 181 0.15 9.66 8.53
N VAL A 182 -0.11 10.60 7.62
CA VAL A 182 -1.17 11.59 7.78
C VAL A 182 -2.38 11.16 6.94
N THR A 183 -3.51 10.96 7.60
CA THR A 183 -4.74 10.48 6.96
C THR A 183 -5.85 11.53 7.02
N ASN A 184 -6.71 11.51 6.00
CA ASN A 184 -7.98 12.22 6.00
C ASN A 184 -9.12 11.27 5.57
N HIS A 185 -9.98 10.92 6.52
CA HIS A 185 -11.22 10.21 6.26
C HIS A 185 -12.35 11.21 6.00
N ALA A 186 -12.26 11.95 4.89
CA ALA A 186 -13.16 13.07 4.58
C ALA A 186 -14.66 12.70 4.58
N TYR A 187 -14.99 11.43 4.38
CA TYR A 187 -16.36 10.92 4.46
C TYR A 187 -16.99 11.01 5.86
N HIS A 188 -16.22 11.21 6.93
CA HIS A 188 -16.75 11.54 8.27
C HIS A 188 -17.34 12.96 8.34
N ASN A 189 -16.90 13.86 7.47
CA ASN A 189 -17.41 15.24 7.37
C ASN A 189 -18.39 15.43 6.19
N ASN A 190 -18.47 14.46 5.28
CA ASN A 190 -19.25 14.52 4.04
C ASN A 190 -20.22 13.33 3.94
N LEU A 191 -21.18 13.25 4.87
CA LEU A 191 -22.01 12.05 5.09
C LEU A 191 -22.89 11.65 3.89
N GLU A 192 -23.37 12.62 3.11
CA GLU A 192 -24.24 12.35 1.95
C GLU A 192 -23.46 12.16 0.64
N ALA A 193 -22.18 12.52 0.62
CA ALA A 193 -21.38 12.46 -0.59
C ALA A 193 -21.05 11.01 -0.96
N ALA A 194 -21.09 10.70 -2.25
CA ALA A 194 -20.67 9.41 -2.79
C ALA A 194 -19.24 9.48 -3.32
N GLY A 195 -18.53 8.34 -3.30
CA GLY A 195 -17.21 8.21 -3.93
C GLY A 195 -16.05 8.82 -3.15
N ILE A 196 -16.27 9.34 -1.95
CA ILE A 196 -15.19 9.88 -1.09
C ILE A 196 -14.45 8.72 -0.40
N GLY A 197 -13.15 8.63 -0.67
CA GLY A 197 -12.25 7.61 -0.12
C GLY A 197 -11.45 8.09 1.10
N LEU A 198 -10.58 7.20 1.60
CA LEU A 198 -9.45 7.59 2.44
C LEU A 198 -8.42 8.31 1.57
N GLN A 199 -7.87 9.42 2.08
CA GLN A 199 -6.68 10.04 1.53
C GLN A 199 -5.54 9.93 2.56
N ALA A 200 -4.36 9.54 2.11
CA ALA A 200 -3.21 9.39 2.99
C ALA A 200 -1.96 9.95 2.32
N VAL A 201 -1.09 10.58 3.10
CA VAL A 201 0.27 10.94 2.72
C VAL A 201 1.23 10.41 3.77
N VAL A 202 2.39 9.94 3.31
CA VAL A 202 3.41 9.35 4.17
C VAL A 202 4.72 10.11 3.97
N ASP A 203 5.40 10.43 5.07
CA ASP A 203 6.68 11.13 5.04
C ASP A 203 7.58 10.69 6.20
N GLY A 204 8.88 10.99 6.08
CA GLY A 204 9.87 10.77 7.13
C GLY A 204 10.01 11.99 8.03
N TYR A 205 9.85 11.82 9.35
CA TYR A 205 10.29 12.81 10.33
C TYR A 205 11.73 12.49 10.74
N ARG A 206 12.68 13.32 10.30
CA ARG A 206 14.13 13.13 10.50
C ARG A 206 14.66 11.80 9.96
N ILE A 207 14.06 11.32 8.86
CA ILE A 207 14.52 10.16 8.08
C ILE A 207 14.88 10.66 6.69
N ALA A 208 16.16 10.95 6.45
CA ALA A 208 16.61 11.72 5.29
C ALA A 208 16.40 11.00 3.94
N ASP A 209 16.35 9.67 3.95
CA ASP A 209 16.21 8.80 2.79
C ASP A 209 14.78 8.28 2.57
N PHE A 210 13.79 8.80 3.31
CA PHE A 210 12.39 8.36 3.20
C PHE A 210 11.41 9.52 3.03
N GLY A 211 10.42 9.34 2.16
CA GLY A 211 9.33 10.30 1.93
C GLY A 211 9.46 11.12 0.65
N ILE A 212 8.54 12.07 0.43
CA ILE A 212 8.38 12.79 -0.84
C ILE A 212 9.61 13.65 -1.18
N GLY A 213 10.30 14.15 -0.16
CA GLY A 213 11.50 14.96 -0.31
C GLY A 213 12.81 14.18 -0.47
N ALA A 214 12.80 12.85 -0.30
CA ALA A 214 14.00 12.03 -0.32
C ALA A 214 14.66 12.08 -1.72
N GLN A 215 15.91 12.54 -1.77
CA GLN A 215 16.67 12.65 -3.01
C GLN A 215 17.54 11.40 -3.16
N VAL A 216 17.14 10.50 -4.06
CA VAL A 216 17.98 9.37 -4.46
C VAL A 216 18.42 9.55 -5.90
N SER A 217 19.73 9.64 -6.12
CA SER A 217 20.31 9.96 -7.44
C SER A 217 21.02 8.78 -8.10
N ARG A 218 21.29 7.72 -7.34
CA ARG A 218 21.95 6.50 -7.81
C ARG A 218 21.05 5.31 -7.58
N PHE A 219 21.01 4.40 -8.55
CA PHE A 219 20.13 3.25 -8.45
C PHE A 219 20.49 2.31 -7.28
N LYS A 220 21.77 2.16 -6.96
CA LYS A 220 22.21 1.37 -5.80
C LYS A 220 21.64 1.92 -4.48
N ASP A 221 21.77 3.22 -4.27
CA ASP A 221 21.25 3.89 -3.07
C ASP A 221 19.73 3.71 -2.97
N TYR A 222 19.03 3.70 -4.11
CA TYR A 222 17.59 3.45 -4.18
C TYR A 222 17.22 2.03 -3.74
N LEU A 223 17.96 1.01 -4.19
CA LEU A 223 17.77 -0.37 -3.73
C LEU A 223 18.01 -0.50 -2.22
N GLU A 224 19.03 0.17 -1.69
CA GLU A 224 19.30 0.18 -0.25
C GLU A 224 18.19 0.86 0.55
N THR A 225 17.61 1.95 0.02
CA THR A 225 16.43 2.61 0.59
C THR A 225 15.20 1.69 0.57
N LEU A 226 14.94 1.01 -0.55
CA LEU A 226 13.83 0.05 -0.64
C LEU A 226 13.96 -1.06 0.40
N GLU A 227 15.14 -1.65 0.55
CA GLU A 227 15.38 -2.70 1.53
C GLU A 227 15.27 -2.18 2.97
N ARG A 228 15.78 -0.97 3.25
CA ARG A 228 15.74 -0.35 4.57
C ARG A 228 14.34 -0.01 5.04
N HIS A 229 13.43 0.32 4.13
CA HIS A 229 12.07 0.76 4.46
C HIS A 229 10.97 -0.19 3.99
N LYS A 230 11.31 -1.40 3.53
CA LYS A 230 10.38 -2.35 2.91
C LYS A 230 9.11 -2.59 3.71
N GLU A 231 9.18 -2.68 5.05
CA GLU A 231 8.00 -2.89 5.89
C GLU A 231 7.03 -1.69 5.83
N ILE A 232 7.58 -0.47 5.80
CA ILE A 232 6.78 0.76 5.71
C ILE A 232 6.25 0.97 4.29
N LEU A 233 7.00 0.55 3.28
CA LEU A 233 6.53 0.55 1.88
C LEU A 233 5.35 -0.41 1.71
N VAL A 234 5.42 -1.62 2.28
CA VAL A 234 4.29 -2.57 2.31
C VAL A 234 3.06 -1.97 2.99
N LEU A 235 3.26 -1.26 4.12
CA LEU A 235 2.16 -0.55 4.78
C LEU A 235 1.53 0.52 3.87
N PHE A 236 2.35 1.28 3.14
CA PHE A 236 1.85 2.33 2.26
C PHE A 236 1.13 1.78 1.02
N ASP A 237 1.66 0.72 0.41
CA ASP A 237 0.98 0.01 -0.67
C ASP A 237 -0.37 -0.54 -0.19
N SER A 238 -0.41 -1.14 1.01
CA SER A 238 -1.64 -1.62 1.62
C SER A 238 -2.68 -0.51 1.90
N LEU A 239 -2.25 0.69 2.30
CA LEU A 239 -3.15 1.84 2.46
C LEU A 239 -3.82 2.25 1.14
N LYS A 240 -3.11 2.12 0.02
CA LYS A 240 -3.62 2.41 -1.32
C LYS A 240 -4.58 1.32 -1.79
N GLU A 241 -4.16 0.06 -1.69
CA GLU A 241 -4.86 -1.11 -2.24
C GLU A 241 -6.07 -1.51 -1.40
N HIS A 242 -5.95 -1.48 -0.07
CA HIS A 242 -7.00 -1.91 0.85
C HIS A 242 -7.78 -0.73 1.46
N SER A 243 -7.96 0.34 0.69
CA SER A 243 -8.77 1.53 1.05
C SER A 243 -10.29 1.32 0.89
N HIS A 244 -10.68 0.17 0.34
CA HIS A 244 -12.05 -0.27 0.15
C HIS A 244 -12.36 -1.46 1.06
N ILE A 245 -13.63 -1.58 1.45
CA ILE A 245 -14.11 -2.73 2.19
C ILE A 245 -14.30 -3.86 1.17
N PRO A 246 -13.73 -5.04 1.41
CA PRO A 246 -13.92 -6.16 0.50
C PRO A 246 -15.41 -6.53 0.47
N ILE A 247 -15.91 -6.79 -0.73
CA ILE A 247 -17.31 -7.19 -0.93
C ILE A 247 -17.50 -8.68 -0.54
N THR A 248 -16.43 -9.47 -0.67
CA THR A 248 -16.34 -10.89 -0.33
C THR A 248 -15.14 -11.11 0.60
N PHE A 249 -15.29 -11.93 1.64
CA PHE A 249 -14.22 -12.14 2.62
C PHE A 249 -13.26 -13.28 2.26
N ASP A 250 -13.63 -14.12 1.30
CA ASP A 250 -12.82 -15.21 0.76
C ASP A 250 -11.99 -14.79 -0.47
N GLY A 251 -12.08 -13.52 -0.88
CA GLY A 251 -11.38 -12.98 -2.03
C GLY A 251 -12.01 -13.34 -3.38
N GLU A 252 -13.20 -13.96 -3.38
CA GLU A 252 -13.89 -14.25 -4.64
C GLU A 252 -14.37 -12.95 -5.30
N ILE A 253 -14.23 -12.82 -6.61
CA ILE A 253 -14.67 -11.61 -7.31
C ILE A 253 -16.21 -11.52 -7.20
N PRO A 254 -16.78 -10.40 -6.75
CA PRO A 254 -18.21 -10.29 -6.42
C PRO A 254 -19.13 -10.66 -7.56
N GLU A 255 -18.73 -10.32 -8.78
CA GLU A 255 -19.46 -10.66 -9.99
C GLU A 255 -19.66 -12.17 -10.09
N PHE A 256 -18.73 -13.01 -9.62
CA PHE A 256 -18.88 -14.47 -9.60
C PHE A 256 -19.51 -15.00 -8.31
N ALA A 257 -19.15 -14.43 -7.15
CA ALA A 257 -19.64 -14.90 -5.85
C ALA A 257 -21.17 -14.82 -5.68
N PHE A 258 -21.83 -13.86 -6.35
CA PHE A 258 -23.28 -13.64 -6.26
C PHE A 258 -24.05 -14.00 -7.54
N SER A 259 -23.46 -14.81 -8.42
CA SER A 259 -24.10 -15.30 -9.65
C SER A 259 -25.13 -16.37 -9.35
N GLU A 260 -26.30 -16.30 -9.98
CA GLU A 260 -27.24 -17.44 -10.06
C GLU A 260 -26.99 -18.33 -11.30
N ASP A 261 -26.24 -17.81 -12.29
CA ASP A 261 -25.94 -18.52 -13.55
C ASP A 261 -24.54 -19.14 -13.52
N ASP A 262 -24.50 -20.47 -13.59
CA ASP A 262 -23.30 -21.33 -13.68
C ASP A 262 -22.87 -21.59 -15.14
N GLU A 263 -23.45 -20.89 -16.13
CA GLU A 263 -23.40 -21.32 -17.53
C GLU A 263 -22.00 -21.29 -18.19
N TYR A 264 -21.00 -20.60 -17.61
CA TYR A 264 -19.63 -20.64 -18.13
C TYR A 264 -18.60 -20.67 -17.00
N PRO A 265 -17.79 -21.75 -16.88
CA PRO A 265 -16.71 -21.79 -15.90
C PRO A 265 -15.64 -20.78 -16.31
N ARG A 266 -15.54 -19.70 -15.53
CA ARG A 266 -14.46 -18.70 -15.58
C ARG A 266 -13.10 -19.39 -15.74
N LEU A 267 -12.23 -18.81 -16.56
CA LEU A 267 -10.83 -19.23 -16.67
C LEU A 267 -10.10 -19.08 -15.33
N ARG A 268 -9.56 -20.19 -14.82
CA ARG A 268 -8.82 -20.27 -13.57
C ARG A 268 -7.53 -21.04 -13.81
N THR A 269 -6.40 -20.46 -13.44
CA THR A 269 -5.11 -21.12 -13.51
C THR A 269 -5.13 -22.41 -12.67
N GLY A 270 -4.49 -23.46 -13.16
CA GLY A 270 -4.48 -24.80 -12.57
C GLY A 270 -5.72 -25.65 -12.88
N HIS A 271 -6.74 -25.10 -13.55
CA HIS A 271 -7.92 -25.88 -13.95
C HIS A 271 -7.73 -26.49 -15.36
N GLU A 272 -8.35 -27.65 -15.57
CA GLU A 272 -8.35 -28.34 -16.86
C GLU A 272 -9.51 -27.86 -17.73
N TYR A 273 -9.21 -27.57 -19.00
CA TYR A 273 -10.17 -27.14 -20.00
C TYR A 273 -10.02 -27.97 -21.27
N MET A 274 -11.13 -28.16 -21.98
CA MET A 274 -11.12 -28.73 -23.32
C MET A 274 -10.76 -27.63 -24.33
N ILE A 275 -9.60 -27.75 -24.96
CA ILE A 275 -9.07 -26.75 -25.89
C ILE A 275 -8.82 -27.36 -27.28
N PRO A 276 -8.98 -26.60 -28.36
CA PRO A 276 -8.74 -27.11 -29.71
C PRO A 276 -7.25 -27.36 -29.95
N ASP A 277 -6.90 -28.54 -30.47
CA ASP A 277 -5.56 -28.87 -30.95
C ASP A 277 -5.29 -28.33 -32.37
N GLU A 278 -4.11 -28.61 -32.92
CA GLU A 278 -3.72 -28.19 -34.29
C GLU A 278 -4.65 -28.70 -35.41
N ARG A 279 -5.51 -29.69 -35.10
CA ARG A 279 -6.48 -30.29 -36.02
C ARG A 279 -7.92 -29.82 -35.73
N GLY A 280 -8.11 -29.01 -34.68
CA GLY A 280 -9.41 -28.55 -34.20
C GLY A 280 -10.14 -29.54 -33.30
N ASP A 281 -9.50 -30.65 -32.93
CA ASP A 281 -10.06 -31.62 -31.99
C ASP A 281 -9.90 -31.10 -30.56
N LEU A 282 -10.93 -31.26 -29.73
CA LEU A 282 -10.86 -30.82 -28.33
C LEU A 282 -10.03 -31.80 -27.51
N VAL A 283 -8.94 -31.32 -26.94
CA VAL A 283 -8.04 -32.06 -26.04
C VAL A 283 -8.02 -31.41 -24.66
N PRO A 284 -7.86 -32.19 -23.57
CA PRO A 284 -7.71 -31.63 -22.24
C PRO A 284 -6.35 -30.93 -22.09
N GLY A 285 -6.35 -29.74 -21.52
CA GLY A 285 -5.16 -28.99 -21.16
C GLY A 285 -5.35 -28.22 -19.85
N VAL A 286 -4.31 -28.20 -19.02
CA VAL A 286 -4.31 -27.43 -17.77
C VAL A 286 -3.82 -26.01 -18.04
N LEU A 287 -4.60 -25.00 -17.64
CA LEU A 287 -4.21 -23.60 -17.78
C LEU A 287 -3.03 -23.29 -16.84
N GLU A 288 -1.84 -23.01 -17.37
CA GLU A 288 -0.65 -22.65 -16.59
C GLU A 288 -0.54 -21.13 -16.36
N GLN A 289 -0.93 -20.33 -17.34
CA GLN A 289 -0.86 -18.86 -17.29
C GLN A 289 -1.91 -18.26 -18.21
N ALA A 290 -2.46 -17.09 -17.87
CA ALA A 290 -3.31 -16.33 -18.77
C ALA A 290 -3.05 -14.82 -18.65
N ILE A 291 -3.28 -14.09 -19.74
CA ILE A 291 -3.28 -12.62 -19.73
C ILE A 291 -4.51 -12.11 -20.48
N VAL A 292 -5.01 -10.94 -20.10
CA VAL A 292 -6.05 -10.25 -20.88
C VAL A 292 -5.38 -9.25 -21.82
N MET A 293 -5.75 -9.31 -23.10
CA MET A 293 -5.32 -8.39 -24.14
C MET A 293 -6.39 -7.32 -24.35
N GLU A 294 -6.24 -6.17 -23.69
CA GLU A 294 -7.18 -5.05 -23.76
C GLU A 294 -7.52 -4.60 -25.16
N SER A 295 -6.53 -4.55 -26.05
CA SER A 295 -6.71 -4.11 -27.43
C SER A 295 -7.68 -4.98 -28.22
N TRP A 296 -7.89 -6.23 -27.81
CA TRP A 296 -8.62 -7.24 -28.58
C TRP A 296 -9.82 -7.83 -27.87
N GLY A 297 -10.07 -7.47 -26.61
CA GLY A 297 -11.25 -7.97 -25.92
C GLY A 297 -11.15 -9.44 -25.48
N ASN A 298 -9.96 -10.05 -25.50
CA ASN A 298 -9.77 -11.49 -25.28
C ASN A 298 -8.74 -11.80 -24.18
N ALA A 299 -8.84 -13.01 -23.62
CA ALA A 299 -7.79 -13.60 -22.80
C ALA A 299 -6.94 -14.55 -23.65
N GLN A 300 -5.62 -14.52 -23.47
CA GLN A 300 -4.68 -15.49 -24.03
C GLN A 300 -4.22 -16.41 -22.91
N GLY A 301 -4.52 -17.71 -23.01
CA GLY A 301 -4.11 -18.72 -22.05
C GLY A 301 -3.00 -19.62 -22.61
N VAL A 302 -2.02 -19.97 -21.78
CA VAL A 302 -1.01 -20.99 -22.04
C VAL A 302 -1.43 -22.26 -21.31
N TYR A 303 -1.62 -23.34 -22.07
CA TYR A 303 -2.10 -24.61 -21.57
C TYR A 303 -1.05 -25.71 -21.71
N CYS A 304 -0.87 -26.51 -20.66
CA CYS A 304 -0.06 -27.72 -20.70
C CYS A 304 -0.95 -28.92 -21.02
N LEU A 305 -0.67 -29.57 -22.15
CA LEU A 305 -1.36 -30.79 -22.59
C LEU A 305 -0.82 -32.01 -21.85
N GLN A 306 -1.55 -33.13 -21.90
CA GLN A 306 -1.13 -34.38 -21.26
C GLN A 306 0.22 -34.93 -21.76
N ASP A 307 0.63 -34.57 -22.98
CA ASP A 307 1.92 -34.95 -23.56
C ASP A 307 3.07 -33.98 -23.19
N GLY A 308 2.81 -32.98 -22.33
CA GLY A 308 3.76 -31.99 -21.87
C GLY A 308 4.01 -30.83 -22.83
N ARG A 309 3.35 -30.80 -24.00
CA ARG A 309 3.41 -29.64 -24.91
C ARG A 309 2.62 -28.47 -24.33
N ARG A 310 3.08 -27.26 -24.64
CA ARG A 310 2.38 -26.02 -24.31
C ARG A 310 1.75 -25.41 -25.56
N VAL A 311 0.48 -25.05 -25.45
CA VAL A 311 -0.26 -24.39 -26.54
C VAL A 311 -0.87 -23.09 -26.04
N MET A 312 -0.96 -22.10 -26.93
CA MET A 312 -1.58 -20.81 -26.62
C MET A 312 -2.97 -20.74 -27.26
N VAL A 313 -3.98 -20.42 -26.46
CA VAL A 313 -5.39 -20.39 -26.89
C VAL A 313 -6.01 -19.06 -26.51
N SER A 314 -6.77 -18.49 -27.46
CA SER A 314 -7.50 -17.25 -27.28
C SER A 314 -8.94 -17.52 -26.83
N HIS A 315 -9.38 -16.84 -25.78
CA HIS A 315 -10.74 -16.92 -25.24
C HIS A 315 -11.39 -15.54 -25.32
N GLU A 316 -12.55 -15.47 -25.97
CA GLU A 316 -13.38 -14.27 -25.90
C GLU A 316 -13.93 -14.13 -24.48
N LEU A 317 -13.77 -12.95 -23.90
CA LEU A 317 -14.32 -12.65 -22.59
C LEU A 317 -15.74 -12.10 -22.74
N THR A 318 -16.66 -12.59 -21.92
CA THR A 318 -18.00 -12.00 -21.81
C THR A 318 -17.92 -10.56 -21.27
N GLU A 319 -18.95 -9.73 -21.49
CA GLU A 319 -18.99 -8.36 -20.93
C GLU A 319 -18.81 -8.35 -19.41
N ARG A 320 -19.31 -9.39 -18.73
CA ARG A 320 -19.20 -9.56 -17.29
C ARG A 320 -17.78 -9.92 -16.87
N GLU A 321 -17.14 -10.86 -17.55
CA GLU A 321 -15.73 -11.17 -17.33
C GLU A 321 -14.84 -9.95 -17.60
N TRP A 322 -15.18 -9.16 -18.63
CA TRP A 322 -14.55 -7.87 -18.89
C TRP A 322 -14.68 -6.89 -17.73
N ALA A 323 -15.89 -6.75 -17.18
CA ALA A 323 -16.14 -5.87 -16.04
C ALA A 323 -15.43 -6.36 -14.77
N ALA A 324 -15.45 -7.67 -14.53
CA ALA A 324 -14.75 -8.33 -13.43
C ALA A 324 -13.23 -8.14 -13.53
N TRP A 325 -12.65 -8.40 -14.70
CA TRP A 325 -11.22 -8.21 -14.93
C TRP A 325 -10.82 -6.74 -14.77
N ARG A 326 -11.59 -5.78 -15.29
CA ARG A 326 -11.28 -4.34 -15.11
C ARG A 326 -11.30 -3.90 -13.65
N ARG A 327 -12.13 -4.53 -12.81
CA ARG A 327 -12.19 -4.23 -11.37
C ARG A 327 -11.12 -4.97 -10.58
N HIS A 328 -10.81 -6.20 -10.97
CA HIS A 328 -9.98 -7.14 -10.24
C HIS A 328 -9.01 -7.88 -11.17
N PRO A 329 -8.11 -7.19 -11.87
CA PRO A 329 -7.27 -7.81 -12.89
C PRO A 329 -6.31 -8.86 -12.30
N GLU A 330 -5.79 -8.56 -11.10
CA GLU A 330 -4.78 -9.35 -10.40
C GLU A 330 -5.29 -10.71 -9.92
N THR A 331 -6.56 -10.82 -9.57
CA THR A 331 -7.15 -12.09 -9.10
C THR A 331 -8.01 -12.74 -10.17
N PHE A 332 -8.09 -12.16 -11.38
CA PHE A 332 -9.04 -12.56 -12.42
C PHE A 332 -8.87 -14.01 -12.90
N PHE A 333 -7.69 -14.59 -12.82
CA PHE A 333 -7.48 -16.02 -13.14
C PHE A 333 -7.40 -16.93 -11.90
N GLY A 334 -7.83 -16.45 -10.73
CA GLY A 334 -7.92 -17.25 -9.50
C GLY A 334 -6.58 -17.44 -8.76
N ILE A 335 -5.50 -16.86 -9.27
CA ILE A 335 -4.21 -16.71 -8.59
C ILE A 335 -3.92 -15.21 -8.54
N LEU A 336 -3.34 -14.74 -7.44
CA LEU A 336 -2.85 -13.37 -7.32
C LEU A 336 -1.66 -13.19 -8.27
N GLU A 337 -1.89 -12.51 -9.40
CA GLU A 337 -0.81 -12.08 -10.27
C GLU A 337 -0.17 -10.81 -9.70
N GLU A 338 1.17 -10.77 -9.65
CA GLU A 338 1.88 -9.56 -9.25
C GLU A 338 1.51 -8.41 -10.20
N LYS A 339 0.99 -7.32 -9.60
CA LYS A 339 0.72 -6.08 -10.30
C LYS A 339 1.98 -5.62 -11.05
N ARG A 340 1.96 -5.66 -12.37
CA ARG A 340 2.96 -4.94 -13.18
C ARG A 340 2.56 -3.46 -13.19
N ALA A 341 2.91 -2.75 -12.12
CA ALA A 341 2.76 -1.31 -12.10
C ALA A 341 3.68 -0.68 -13.15
N GLU A 342 3.14 0.25 -13.93
CA GLU A 342 3.94 1.00 -14.89
C GLU A 342 4.92 1.91 -14.12
N PRO A 343 6.24 1.83 -14.39
CA PRO A 343 7.21 2.66 -13.71
C PRO A 343 6.97 4.16 -13.92
N LYS A 344 6.93 4.95 -12.85
CA LYS A 344 6.65 6.40 -12.91
C LYS A 344 7.90 7.26 -13.09
N ASN A 345 9.07 6.69 -12.85
CA ASN A 345 10.36 7.33 -13.03
C ASN A 345 11.42 6.29 -13.42
N TRP A 346 12.62 6.78 -13.77
CA TRP A 346 13.70 5.93 -14.25
C TRP A 346 14.23 4.96 -13.17
N LEU A 347 14.13 5.29 -11.87
CA LEU A 347 14.56 4.42 -10.77
C LEU A 347 13.60 3.24 -10.61
N GLU A 348 12.29 3.49 -10.68
CA GLU A 348 11.27 2.42 -10.70
C GLU A 348 11.46 1.51 -11.93
N LEU A 349 11.84 2.08 -13.09
CA LEU A 349 12.13 1.28 -14.28
C LEU A 349 13.41 0.45 -14.09
N ALA A 350 14.45 1.02 -13.48
CA ALA A 350 15.67 0.30 -13.14
C ALA A 350 15.40 -0.85 -12.17
N GLU A 351 14.53 -0.64 -11.19
CA GLU A 351 14.09 -1.63 -10.21
C GLU A 351 13.34 -2.79 -10.87
N PHE A 352 12.40 -2.47 -11.77
CA PHE A 352 11.71 -3.46 -12.59
C PHE A 352 12.69 -4.32 -13.42
N LEU A 353 13.67 -3.69 -14.08
CA LEU A 353 14.71 -4.40 -14.83
C LEU A 353 15.58 -5.25 -13.89
N TYR A 354 15.94 -4.73 -12.72
CA TYR A 354 16.78 -5.43 -11.76
C TYR A 354 16.11 -6.70 -11.24
N ARG A 355 14.81 -6.67 -10.95
CA ARG A 355 14.05 -7.89 -10.60
C ARG A 355 14.17 -8.99 -11.66
N SER A 356 14.26 -8.61 -12.93
CA SER A 356 14.37 -9.53 -14.06
C SER A 356 15.80 -10.02 -14.31
N TYR A 357 16.80 -9.16 -14.12
CA TYR A 357 18.18 -9.41 -14.53
C TYR A 357 19.16 -9.69 -13.39
N LYS A 358 18.78 -9.52 -12.12
CA LYS A 358 19.69 -9.68 -10.97
C LYS A 358 20.40 -11.04 -10.91
N GLU A 359 19.76 -12.12 -11.36
CA GLU A 359 20.33 -13.47 -11.38
C GLU A 359 21.06 -13.81 -12.70
N THR A 360 21.15 -12.87 -13.64
CA THR A 360 21.85 -13.08 -14.91
C THR A 360 23.34 -13.18 -14.65
N ASN A 361 23.98 -14.23 -15.16
CA ASN A 361 25.41 -14.43 -14.97
C ASN A 361 26.25 -13.29 -15.57
N LYS A 362 27.46 -13.13 -15.04
CA LYS A 362 28.37 -12.02 -15.37
C LYS A 362 28.74 -12.01 -16.85
N GLU A 363 29.03 -13.17 -17.43
CA GLU A 363 29.43 -13.30 -18.83
C GLU A 363 28.33 -12.76 -19.75
N ARG A 364 27.08 -13.11 -19.50
CA ARG A 364 25.93 -12.66 -20.28
C ARG A 364 25.66 -11.17 -20.12
N LEU A 365 25.83 -10.62 -18.92
CA LEU A 365 25.72 -9.18 -18.69
C LEU A 365 26.82 -8.41 -19.44
N LEU A 366 28.05 -8.93 -19.49
CA LEU A 366 29.12 -8.34 -20.29
C LEU A 366 28.83 -8.42 -21.79
N GLU A 367 28.24 -9.51 -22.29
CA GLU A 367 27.79 -9.59 -23.67
C GLU A 367 26.76 -8.50 -24.02
N PHE A 368 25.79 -8.23 -23.12
CA PHE A 368 24.83 -7.15 -23.29
C PHE A 368 25.48 -5.76 -23.33
N MET A 369 26.64 -5.60 -22.69
CA MET A 369 27.37 -4.34 -22.57
C MET A 369 28.65 -4.29 -23.43
N ALA A 370 28.82 -5.18 -24.39
CA ALA A 370 30.04 -5.30 -25.20
C ALA A 370 30.41 -4.01 -25.98
N GLY A 371 29.42 -3.15 -26.28
CA GLY A 371 29.63 -1.86 -26.94
C GLY A 371 29.96 -0.69 -26.00
N ALA A 372 30.07 -0.91 -24.69
CA ALA A 372 30.32 0.15 -23.71
C ALA A 372 31.78 0.66 -23.79
N GLY A 373 31.95 1.98 -23.78
CA GLY A 373 33.28 2.60 -23.87
C GLY A 373 34.20 2.34 -22.67
N ASP A 374 33.62 1.89 -21.55
CA ASP A 374 34.26 1.57 -20.29
C ASP A 374 34.22 0.05 -19.97
N PHE A 375 34.18 -0.79 -21.01
CA PHE A 375 34.05 -2.24 -20.88
C PHE A 375 35.06 -2.88 -19.90
N ASP A 376 36.33 -2.42 -19.93
CA ASP A 376 37.37 -2.94 -19.04
C ASP A 376 37.08 -2.68 -17.55
N GLU A 377 36.37 -1.59 -17.23
CA GLU A 377 35.95 -1.28 -15.87
C GLU A 377 34.76 -2.16 -15.46
N LEU A 378 33.77 -2.32 -16.34
CA LEU A 378 32.63 -3.22 -16.14
C LEU A 378 33.08 -4.68 -15.93
N ALA A 379 34.07 -5.14 -16.69
CA ALA A 379 34.61 -6.50 -16.57
C ALA A 379 35.25 -6.78 -15.19
N ARG A 380 35.68 -5.74 -14.45
CA ARG A 380 36.26 -5.86 -13.10
C ARG A 380 35.21 -5.90 -11.99
N MET A 381 33.97 -5.48 -12.24
CA MET A 381 32.89 -5.48 -11.25
C MET A 381 32.50 -6.90 -10.82
N THR A 382 31.93 -7.05 -9.64
CA THR A 382 31.25 -8.29 -9.26
C THR A 382 29.99 -8.49 -10.10
N GLN A 383 29.38 -9.68 -10.06
CA GLN A 383 28.14 -9.94 -10.80
C GLN A 383 27.00 -9.02 -10.32
N ASP A 384 26.83 -8.87 -9.01
CA ASP A 384 25.84 -7.96 -8.41
C ASP A 384 26.04 -6.50 -8.84
N GLU A 385 27.27 -6.00 -8.77
CA GLU A 385 27.61 -4.64 -9.19
C GLU A 385 27.33 -4.42 -10.68
N LEU A 386 27.63 -5.43 -11.50
CA LEU A 386 27.41 -5.39 -12.93
C LEU A 386 25.92 -5.42 -13.29
N ALA A 387 25.10 -6.18 -12.56
CA ALA A 387 23.66 -6.22 -12.73
C ALA A 387 23.02 -4.86 -12.41
N ILE A 388 23.42 -4.23 -11.30
CA ILE A 388 22.98 -2.87 -10.94
C ILE A 388 23.35 -1.88 -12.04
N ALA A 389 24.63 -1.88 -12.48
CA ALA A 389 25.10 -0.97 -13.52
C ALA A 389 24.37 -1.15 -14.86
N TYR A 390 24.08 -2.41 -15.25
CA TYR A 390 23.33 -2.72 -16.46
C TYR A 390 21.90 -2.16 -16.39
N CYS A 391 21.19 -2.41 -15.29
CA CYS A 391 19.80 -1.98 -15.10
C CYS A 391 19.69 -0.45 -15.02
N GLU A 392 20.60 0.20 -14.30
CA GLU A 392 20.69 1.67 -14.21
C GLU A 392 20.87 2.32 -15.60
N ARG A 393 21.85 1.83 -16.38
CA ARG A 393 22.13 2.35 -17.73
C ARG A 393 20.96 2.14 -18.69
N THR A 394 20.40 0.93 -18.68
CA THR A 394 19.28 0.56 -19.56
C THR A 394 18.05 1.40 -19.26
N ALA A 395 17.68 1.52 -17.98
CA ALA A 395 16.52 2.31 -17.55
C ALA A 395 16.70 3.79 -17.88
N TRP A 396 17.87 4.36 -17.56
CA TRP A 396 18.17 5.76 -17.87
C TRP A 396 18.07 6.05 -19.37
N SER A 397 18.68 5.20 -20.20
CA SER A 397 18.62 5.34 -21.66
C SER A 397 17.19 5.23 -22.18
N ALA A 398 16.43 4.24 -21.73
CA ALA A 398 15.04 4.04 -22.14
C ALA A 398 14.16 5.24 -21.76
N TRP A 399 14.24 5.69 -20.50
CA TRP A 399 13.43 6.79 -19.98
C TRP A 399 13.66 8.10 -20.74
N HIS A 400 14.92 8.41 -21.08
CA HIS A 400 15.26 9.60 -21.84
C HIS A 400 14.88 9.53 -23.32
N GLN A 401 14.86 8.34 -23.93
CA GLN A 401 14.37 8.17 -25.30
C GLN A 401 12.85 8.37 -25.39
N THR A 402 12.09 7.86 -24.41
CA THR A 402 10.62 8.03 -24.38
C THR A 402 10.23 9.51 -24.24
N ARG A 403 10.96 10.29 -23.42
CA ARG A 403 10.71 11.74 -23.28
C ARG A 403 11.00 12.52 -24.56
N LYS A 404 12.05 12.17 -25.29
CA LYS A 404 12.39 12.81 -26.58
C LYS A 404 11.38 12.53 -27.69
N ASN A 405 10.64 11.42 -27.60
CA ASN A 405 9.61 11.05 -28.58
C ASN A 405 8.23 11.62 -28.22
N ALA A 406 8.06 12.18 -27.02
CA ALA A 406 6.82 12.80 -26.55
C ALA A 406 6.83 14.34 -26.69
N GLU A 407 7.99 14.92 -27.00
CA GLU A 407 8.18 16.31 -27.47
C GLU A 407 8.17 16.34 -29.00
#